data_AF-A0A3L6TNH8-F1
#
_entry.id   AF-A0A3L6TNH8-F1
#
_cell.length_a   1.000
_cell.length_b   1.000
_cell.length_c   1.000
_cell.angle_alpha   90.00
_cell.angle_beta   90.00
_cell.angle_gamma   90.00
#
_symmetry.space_group_name_H-M   'P 1'
#
loop_
_entity.id
_entity.type
_entity.pdbx_description
1 polymer ?
#
loop_
_entity_poly.entity_id
_entity_poly.type
_entity_poly.pdbx_seq_one_letter_code
_entity_poly.pdbx_strand_id
1 'polypeptide(L)'
;MANPPPPHNGGPSSGAPSAPAPPAKDENMATAEQLLFDLCIPELREKTLLLLSQNREKFQQDIAPLLWHSFGTMSALLLEIVSIYGCVACATLTQAQSNRVCNALALLQCVASHPDTKRPFINAQIPLYLYPFLNTTYKAKEYEYLRLTSLGVIGALVKVDDHEVIAYLLSSQIIPLCLRTMDMGSEISKTVATFIVQKIMLDDSGLMYVCTTPERFLAVSNVLAQMLDGLVEQPSPRLLKHIIRCYLRLTDNPSACDALRTCLPTVLTDRTFNDLLEKDLSTRLWLHQMLHNIAMASSGRRGPHADLNRIMGR
;
A
#
# COMPACT_ATOMS: atom_id res chain seq x y z
N MET A 1 88.49 47.36 -22.29
CA MET A 1 87.79 46.96 -21.05
C MET A 1 86.83 45.86 -21.44
N ALA A 2 87.13 44.64 -21.01
CA ALA A 2 86.68 43.39 -21.62
C ALA A 2 85.40 42.84 -20.95
N ASN A 3 84.50 42.29 -21.78
CA ASN A 3 83.21 41.71 -21.39
C ASN A 3 83.36 40.35 -20.66
N PRO A 4 82.46 40.06 -19.69
CA PRO A 4 82.37 38.77 -18.98
C PRO A 4 81.46 37.73 -19.71
N PRO A 5 81.44 36.45 -19.24
CA PRO A 5 80.84 35.29 -19.94
C PRO A 5 79.32 35.10 -19.69
N PRO A 6 78.63 34.17 -20.39
CA PRO A 6 77.16 34.04 -20.36
C PRO A 6 76.63 33.27 -19.13
N PRO A 7 75.33 33.41 -18.79
CA PRO A 7 74.75 32.73 -17.63
C PRO A 7 74.16 31.34 -17.95
N HIS A 8 74.30 30.45 -16.98
CA HIS A 8 73.57 29.19 -16.81
C HIS A 8 72.09 29.41 -16.51
N ASN A 9 71.22 28.54 -17.05
CA ASN A 9 69.91 28.10 -16.50
C ASN A 9 69.63 26.74 -17.19
N GLY A 10 69.38 25.60 -16.55
CA GLY A 10 68.57 25.35 -15.35
C GLY A 10 67.20 24.79 -15.78
N GLY A 11 67.07 23.47 -15.99
CA GLY A 11 65.76 22.78 -16.00
C GLY A 11 65.14 22.77 -14.58
N PRO A 12 63.90 22.28 -14.32
CA PRO A 12 63.23 21.09 -14.92
C PRO A 12 61.69 21.24 -15.08
N SER A 13 60.96 20.19 -15.53
CA SER A 13 59.57 19.77 -15.13
C SER A 13 58.92 18.87 -16.21
N SER A 14 58.85 17.55 -16.01
CA SER A 14 57.76 16.76 -15.37
C SER A 14 56.61 16.43 -16.33
N GLY A 15 56.53 15.14 -16.70
CA GLY A 15 55.46 14.56 -17.52
C GLY A 15 54.11 14.57 -16.80
N ALA A 16 53.07 14.91 -17.55
CA ALA A 16 51.68 14.87 -17.11
C ALA A 16 51.11 13.45 -17.29
N PRO A 17 50.36 12.92 -16.31
CA PRO A 17 49.63 11.67 -16.47
C PRO A 17 48.37 11.91 -17.32
N SER A 18 48.15 11.04 -18.29
CA SER A 18 46.93 10.96 -19.09
C SER A 18 45.72 10.73 -18.17
N ALA A 19 44.73 11.61 -18.28
CA ALA A 19 43.45 11.46 -17.58
C ALA A 19 42.74 10.17 -18.02
N PRO A 20 42.03 9.46 -17.11
CA PRO A 20 41.20 8.33 -17.50
C PRO A 20 40.06 8.83 -18.39
N ALA A 21 39.81 8.12 -19.49
CA ALA A 21 38.63 8.35 -20.32
C ALA A 21 37.36 8.24 -19.44
N PRO A 22 36.35 9.12 -19.66
CA PRO A 22 35.09 9.00 -18.95
C PRO A 22 34.45 7.64 -19.25
N PRO A 23 33.72 7.04 -18.29
CA PRO A 23 33.03 5.79 -18.51
C PRO A 23 32.05 5.98 -19.68
N ALA A 24 32.04 5.02 -20.61
CA ALA A 24 31.10 4.98 -21.72
C ALA A 24 29.69 5.14 -21.16
N LYS A 25 28.98 6.20 -21.58
CA LYS A 25 27.54 6.32 -21.34
C LYS A 25 26.88 5.13 -22.02
N ASP A 26 25.96 4.47 -21.33
CA ASP A 26 25.01 3.54 -21.96
C ASP A 26 24.17 4.30 -23.01
N GLU A 27 24.70 4.44 -24.23
CA GLU A 27 24.10 5.23 -25.32
C GLU A 27 22.92 4.55 -26.02
N ASN A 28 22.45 3.39 -25.54
CA ASN A 28 21.38 2.61 -26.19
C ASN A 28 20.06 2.53 -25.38
N MET A 29 19.87 3.36 -24.37
CA MET A 29 18.60 3.40 -23.63
C MET A 29 17.63 4.39 -24.29
N ALA A 30 16.51 3.89 -24.80
CA ALA A 30 15.44 4.71 -25.36
C ALA A 30 14.97 5.76 -24.33
N THR A 31 14.69 6.98 -24.79
CA THR A 31 14.19 8.06 -23.92
C THR A 31 12.80 7.70 -23.37
N ALA A 32 12.39 8.37 -22.29
CA ALA A 32 11.07 8.14 -21.70
C ALA A 32 9.96 8.39 -22.73
N GLU A 33 10.08 9.42 -23.57
CA GLU A 33 9.10 9.76 -24.61
C GLU A 33 8.96 8.66 -25.66
N GLN A 34 10.08 8.07 -26.11
CA GLN A 34 10.05 6.97 -27.07
C GLN A 34 9.35 5.74 -26.47
N LEU A 35 9.65 5.42 -25.20
CA LEU A 35 9.00 4.32 -24.51
C LEU A 35 7.50 4.57 -24.35
N LEU A 36 7.06 5.81 -24.08
CA LEU A 36 5.63 6.13 -23.98
C LEU A 36 4.92 6.03 -25.32
N PHE A 37 5.59 6.42 -26.41
CA PHE A 37 5.08 6.23 -27.77
C PHE A 37 4.97 4.73 -28.12
N ASP A 38 6.01 3.95 -27.85
CA ASP A 38 6.05 2.51 -28.11
C ASP A 38 4.98 1.75 -27.30
N LEU A 39 4.56 2.27 -26.14
CA LEU A 39 3.50 1.69 -25.32
C LEU A 39 2.14 1.71 -26.03
N CYS A 40 1.91 2.71 -26.88
CA CYS A 40 0.67 2.82 -27.65
C CYS A 40 0.64 1.82 -28.82
N ILE A 41 1.80 1.34 -29.28
CA ILE A 41 1.93 0.39 -30.40
C ILE A 41 1.75 -1.05 -29.89
N PRO A 42 0.69 -1.79 -30.31
CA PRO A 42 0.38 -3.12 -29.79
C PRO A 42 1.54 -4.13 -29.83
N GLU A 43 2.35 -4.10 -30.89
CA GLU A 43 3.45 -5.02 -31.14
C GLU A 43 4.66 -4.76 -30.23
N LEU A 44 4.83 -3.51 -29.78
CA LEU A 44 5.95 -3.10 -28.92
C LEU A 44 5.57 -3.07 -27.44
N ARG A 45 4.27 -2.95 -27.15
CA ARG A 45 3.74 -2.68 -25.81
C ARG A 45 4.23 -3.64 -24.73
N GLU A 46 4.27 -4.94 -24.98
CA GLU A 46 4.68 -5.91 -23.95
C GLU A 46 6.12 -5.72 -23.50
N LYS A 47 7.03 -5.55 -24.48
CA LYS A 47 8.45 -5.27 -24.21
C LYS A 47 8.60 -3.93 -23.49
N THR A 48 7.87 -2.92 -23.94
CA THR A 48 7.90 -1.57 -23.38
C THR A 48 7.38 -1.52 -21.94
N LEU A 49 6.29 -2.25 -21.64
CA LEU A 49 5.76 -2.40 -20.28
C LEU A 49 6.82 -2.95 -19.33
N LEU A 50 7.52 -4.00 -19.74
CA LEU A 50 8.58 -4.61 -18.94
C LEU A 50 9.73 -3.62 -18.68
N LEU A 51 10.18 -2.91 -19.71
CA LEU A 51 11.28 -1.94 -19.59
C LEU A 51 10.90 -0.78 -18.66
N LEU A 52 9.71 -0.20 -18.84
CA LEU A 52 9.22 0.89 -18.00
C LEU A 52 9.00 0.42 -16.55
N SER A 53 8.41 -0.75 -16.34
CA SER A 53 8.12 -1.25 -14.99
C SER A 53 9.39 -1.55 -14.18
N GLN A 54 10.46 -2.01 -14.85
CA GLN A 54 11.77 -2.27 -14.24
C GLN A 54 12.59 -0.99 -13.99
N ASN A 55 12.44 0.02 -14.85
CA ASN A 55 13.21 1.27 -14.75
C ASN A 55 12.42 2.41 -14.10
N ARG A 56 11.25 2.15 -13.51
CA ARG A 56 10.37 3.17 -12.91
C ARG A 56 11.04 4.06 -11.86
N GLU A 57 12.07 3.55 -11.15
CA GLU A 57 12.84 4.33 -10.17
C GLU A 57 13.74 5.39 -10.83
N LYS A 58 14.22 5.13 -12.06
CA LYS A 58 15.03 6.10 -12.81
C LYS A 58 14.23 7.31 -13.26
N PHE A 59 12.91 7.15 -13.42
CA PHE A 59 12.01 8.18 -13.91
C PHE A 59 11.07 8.71 -12.81
N GLN A 60 11.36 8.45 -11.54
CA GLN A 60 10.36 8.48 -10.46
C GLN A 60 9.69 9.84 -10.23
N GLN A 61 10.36 10.95 -10.53
CA GLN A 61 9.76 12.29 -10.41
C GLN A 61 8.86 12.67 -11.59
N ASP A 62 9.13 12.15 -12.80
CA ASP A 62 8.45 12.61 -14.02
C ASP A 62 7.55 11.54 -14.67
N ILE A 63 7.72 10.26 -14.34
CA ILE A 63 7.01 9.16 -15.04
C ILE A 63 5.50 9.25 -14.88
N ALA A 64 5.02 9.65 -13.71
CA ALA A 64 3.58 9.70 -13.46
C ALA A 64 2.89 10.82 -14.27
N PRO A 65 3.37 12.08 -14.24
CA PRO A 65 2.89 13.12 -15.16
C PRO A 65 3.03 12.72 -16.63
N LEU A 66 4.17 12.14 -17.03
CA LEU A 66 4.39 11.71 -18.41
C LEU A 66 3.39 10.64 -18.86
N LEU A 67 3.14 9.61 -18.03
CA LEU A 67 2.14 8.58 -18.30
C LEU A 67 0.74 9.17 -18.42
N TRP A 68 0.41 10.13 -17.56
CA TRP A 68 -0.92 10.72 -17.49
C TRP A 68 -1.24 11.65 -18.67
N HIS A 69 -0.27 12.50 -19.04
CA HIS A 69 -0.47 13.54 -20.05
C HIS A 69 -0.10 13.11 -21.47
N SER A 70 0.62 11.99 -21.64
CA SER A 70 0.91 11.45 -22.98
C SER A 70 -0.33 10.87 -23.63
N PHE A 71 -0.53 11.20 -24.92
CA PHE A 71 -1.70 10.79 -25.68
C PHE A 71 -1.79 9.27 -25.79
N GLY A 72 -2.94 8.71 -25.39
CA GLY A 72 -3.25 7.28 -25.51
C GLY A 72 -2.59 6.36 -24.48
N THR A 73 -1.63 6.84 -23.68
CA THR A 73 -0.89 6.00 -22.71
C THR A 73 -1.81 5.40 -21.65
N MET A 74 -2.64 6.20 -20.97
CA MET A 74 -3.59 5.69 -19.97
C MET A 74 -4.60 4.71 -20.58
N SER A 75 -5.06 4.96 -21.82
CA SER A 75 -5.94 4.04 -22.54
C SER A 75 -5.26 2.70 -22.86
N ALA A 76 -3.97 2.72 -23.24
CA ALA A 76 -3.19 1.51 -23.46
C ALA A 76 -3.03 0.69 -22.17
N LEU A 77 -2.76 1.34 -21.03
CA LEU A 77 -2.67 0.66 -19.73
C LEU A 77 -4.02 0.05 -19.31
N LEU A 78 -5.12 0.76 -19.50
CA LEU A 78 -6.47 0.23 -19.22
C LEU A 78 -6.82 -0.94 -20.14
N LEU A 79 -6.40 -0.90 -21.41
CA LEU A 79 -6.60 -2.01 -22.34
C LEU A 79 -5.91 -3.29 -21.87
N GLU A 80 -4.70 -3.19 -21.32
CA GLU A 80 -3.99 -4.34 -20.74
C GLU A 80 -4.76 -4.97 -19.58
N ILE A 81 -5.40 -4.15 -18.74
CA ILE A 81 -6.27 -4.62 -17.65
C ILE A 81 -7.52 -5.35 -18.20
N VAL A 82 -8.26 -4.68 -19.08
CA VAL A 82 -9.53 -5.22 -19.60
C VAL A 82 -9.31 -6.47 -20.45
N SER A 83 -8.18 -6.56 -21.16
CA SER A 83 -7.86 -7.70 -22.03
C SER A 83 -7.84 -9.05 -21.32
N ILE A 84 -7.55 -9.08 -20.02
CA ILE A 84 -7.47 -10.31 -19.23
C ILE A 84 -8.76 -10.65 -18.46
N TYR A 85 -9.80 -9.80 -18.51
CA TYR A 85 -11.05 -10.04 -17.76
C TYR A 85 -11.70 -11.37 -18.10
N GLY A 86 -11.70 -11.78 -19.37
CA GLY A 86 -12.22 -13.08 -19.79
C GLY A 86 -11.48 -14.24 -19.14
N CYS A 87 -10.14 -14.18 -19.11
CA CYS A 87 -9.30 -15.20 -18.47
C CYS A 87 -9.49 -15.24 -16.94
N VAL A 88 -9.68 -14.07 -16.32
CA VAL A 88 -9.95 -13.97 -14.87
C VAL A 88 -11.31 -14.59 -14.53
N ALA A 89 -12.35 -14.29 -15.31
CA ALA A 89 -13.68 -14.84 -15.10
C ALA A 89 -13.72 -16.36 -15.28
N CYS A 90 -13.01 -16.89 -16.28
CA CYS A 90 -13.01 -18.31 -16.62
C CYS A 90 -11.96 -19.15 -15.86
N ALA A 91 -11.22 -18.57 -14.91
CA ALA A 91 -10.14 -19.26 -14.20
C ALA A 91 -8.98 -19.76 -15.11
N THR A 92 -8.73 -19.11 -16.24
CA THR A 92 -7.73 -19.53 -17.25
C THR A 92 -6.57 -18.55 -17.42
N LEU A 93 -6.29 -17.73 -16.41
CA LEU A 93 -5.17 -16.78 -16.45
C LEU A 93 -3.85 -17.55 -16.47
N THR A 94 -2.96 -17.21 -17.41
CA THR A 94 -1.61 -17.79 -17.44
C THR A 94 -0.62 -16.92 -16.68
N GLN A 95 0.52 -17.50 -16.27
CA GLN A 95 1.60 -16.76 -15.63
C GLN A 95 2.13 -15.63 -16.52
N ALA A 96 2.24 -15.84 -17.84
CA ALA A 96 2.71 -14.82 -18.78
C ALA A 96 1.73 -13.62 -18.84
N GLN A 97 0.42 -13.89 -18.95
CA GLN A 97 -0.60 -12.84 -18.92
C GLN A 97 -0.60 -12.07 -17.60
N SER A 98 -0.49 -12.78 -16.47
CA SER A 98 -0.38 -12.16 -15.15
C SER A 98 0.85 -11.23 -15.05
N ASN A 99 2.02 -11.70 -15.47
CA ASN A 99 3.23 -10.89 -15.47
C ASN A 99 3.10 -9.62 -16.33
N ARG A 100 2.51 -9.76 -17.53
CA ARG A 100 2.30 -8.65 -18.46
C ARG A 100 1.38 -7.58 -17.88
N VAL A 101 0.20 -7.96 -17.37
CA VAL A 101 -0.72 -6.98 -16.76
C VAL A 101 -0.13 -6.38 -15.48
N CYS A 102 0.63 -7.14 -14.68
CA CYS A 102 1.28 -6.62 -13.49
C CYS A 102 2.34 -5.55 -13.80
N ASN A 103 3.01 -5.61 -14.96
CA ASN A 103 3.85 -4.51 -15.41
C ASN A 103 3.05 -3.23 -15.65
N ALA A 104 1.85 -3.32 -16.25
CA ALA A 104 0.95 -2.18 -16.41
C ALA A 104 0.45 -1.65 -15.06
N LEU A 105 0.06 -2.54 -14.14
CA LEU A 105 -0.34 -2.17 -12.78
C LEU A 105 0.77 -1.45 -12.01
N ALA A 106 2.04 -1.84 -12.20
CA ALA A 106 3.17 -1.15 -11.59
C ALA A 106 3.30 0.31 -12.08
N LEU A 107 2.98 0.59 -13.34
CA LEU A 107 2.95 1.96 -13.87
C LEU A 107 1.75 2.74 -13.33
N LEU A 108 0.58 2.11 -13.21
CA LEU A 108 -0.58 2.74 -12.55
C LEU A 108 -0.32 3.02 -11.07
N GLN A 109 0.50 2.20 -10.40
CA GLN A 109 0.93 2.46 -9.03
C GLN A 109 1.76 3.75 -8.95
N CYS A 110 2.63 4.02 -9.94
CA CYS A 110 3.35 5.29 -10.02
C CYS A 110 2.39 6.47 -10.15
N VAL A 111 1.40 6.38 -11.05
CA VAL A 111 0.36 7.41 -11.22
C VAL A 111 -0.44 7.63 -9.93
N ALA A 112 -0.86 6.55 -9.26
CA ALA A 112 -1.58 6.62 -7.99
C ALA A 112 -0.77 7.25 -6.85
N SER A 113 0.55 7.13 -6.89
CA SER A 113 1.44 7.64 -5.83
C SER A 113 1.80 9.12 -5.97
N HIS A 114 1.66 9.70 -7.17
CA HIS A 114 2.16 11.03 -7.49
C HIS A 114 1.11 12.11 -7.16
N PRO A 115 1.47 13.23 -6.49
CA PRO A 115 0.51 14.24 -6.05
C PRO A 115 -0.33 14.84 -7.19
N ASP A 116 0.29 15.12 -8.33
CA ASP A 116 -0.39 15.82 -9.44
C ASP A 116 -1.37 14.92 -10.23
N THR A 117 -1.15 13.61 -10.22
CA THR A 117 -1.93 12.66 -11.03
C THR A 117 -2.86 11.79 -10.20
N LYS A 118 -2.64 11.68 -8.88
CA LYS A 118 -3.51 10.94 -7.96
C LYS A 118 -4.97 11.38 -8.04
N ARG A 119 -5.25 12.69 -7.96
CA ARG A 119 -6.62 13.21 -7.95
C ARG A 119 -7.33 13.00 -9.30
N PRO A 120 -6.71 13.32 -10.45
CA PRO A 120 -7.22 12.91 -11.77
C PRO A 120 -7.45 11.40 -11.91
N PHE A 121 -6.55 10.56 -11.39
CA PHE A 121 -6.66 9.10 -11.42
C PHE A 121 -7.90 8.57 -10.70
N ILE A 122 -8.23 9.14 -9.55
CA ILE A 122 -9.44 8.83 -8.79
C ILE A 122 -10.69 9.39 -9.49
N ASN A 123 -10.64 10.63 -9.96
CA ASN A 123 -11.75 11.26 -10.67
C ASN A 123 -12.14 10.50 -11.95
N ALA A 124 -11.15 9.90 -12.63
CA ALA A 124 -11.36 9.03 -13.78
C ALA A 124 -11.84 7.61 -13.41
N GLN A 125 -12.05 7.32 -12.12
CA GLN A 125 -12.52 6.04 -11.60
C GLN A 125 -11.66 4.83 -11.99
N ILE A 126 -10.37 5.05 -12.31
CA ILE A 126 -9.44 3.99 -12.74
C ILE A 126 -9.31 2.86 -11.70
N PRO A 127 -9.29 3.11 -10.37
CA PRO A 127 -9.22 2.03 -9.38
C PRO A 127 -10.31 0.96 -9.52
N LEU A 128 -11.50 1.31 -10.06
CA LEU A 128 -12.60 0.35 -10.23
C LEU A 128 -12.26 -0.77 -11.22
N TYR A 129 -11.37 -0.52 -12.18
CA TYR A 129 -10.88 -1.54 -13.12
C TYR A 129 -10.07 -2.64 -12.43
N LEU A 130 -9.58 -2.40 -11.21
CA LEU A 130 -8.79 -3.37 -10.47
C LEU A 130 -9.66 -4.30 -9.60
N TYR A 131 -10.93 -3.96 -9.40
CA TYR A 131 -11.79 -4.67 -8.45
C TYR A 131 -12.12 -6.10 -8.90
N PRO A 132 -12.30 -6.40 -10.20
CA PRO A 132 -12.42 -7.78 -10.67
C PRO A 132 -11.22 -8.65 -10.26
N PHE A 133 -10.01 -8.09 -10.24
CA PHE A 133 -8.80 -8.81 -9.82
C PHE A 133 -8.80 -9.10 -8.33
N LEU A 134 -9.12 -8.09 -7.51
CA LEU A 134 -9.24 -8.21 -6.05
C LEU A 134 -10.36 -9.16 -5.61
N ASN A 135 -11.39 -9.32 -6.44
CA ASN A 135 -12.53 -10.19 -6.17
C ASN A 135 -12.23 -11.69 -6.40
N THR A 136 -11.13 -12.03 -7.07
CA THR A 136 -10.74 -13.42 -7.36
C THR A 136 -10.41 -14.22 -6.10
N THR A 137 -10.74 -15.51 -6.10
CA THR A 137 -10.50 -16.44 -4.96
C THR A 137 -9.54 -17.59 -5.29
N TYR A 138 -9.00 -17.63 -6.51
CA TYR A 138 -8.08 -18.67 -6.95
C TYR A 138 -6.72 -18.55 -6.26
N LYS A 139 -6.19 -19.66 -5.73
CA LYS A 139 -4.92 -19.72 -4.97
C LYS A 139 -3.67 -19.90 -5.83
N ALA A 140 -3.82 -20.05 -7.15
CA ALA A 140 -2.67 -20.22 -8.04
C ALA A 140 -1.80 -18.94 -8.05
N LYS A 141 -0.49 -19.12 -8.31
CA LYS A 141 0.53 -18.07 -8.10
C LYS A 141 0.28 -16.83 -8.95
N GLU A 142 -0.18 -17.05 -10.18
CA GLU A 142 -0.53 -16.01 -11.14
C GLU A 142 -1.70 -15.13 -10.65
N TYR A 143 -2.64 -15.67 -9.88
CA TYR A 143 -3.75 -14.93 -9.30
C TYR A 143 -3.35 -14.22 -8.00
N GLU A 144 -2.54 -14.86 -7.15
CA GLU A 144 -1.96 -14.20 -5.96
C GLU A 144 -1.11 -12.99 -6.35
N TYR A 145 -0.27 -13.14 -7.38
CA TYR A 145 0.55 -12.04 -7.87
C TYR A 145 -0.31 -10.90 -8.42
N LEU A 146 -1.33 -11.22 -9.22
CA LEU A 146 -2.27 -10.24 -9.76
C LEU A 146 -2.99 -9.45 -8.64
N ARG A 147 -3.49 -10.14 -7.61
CA ARG A 147 -4.12 -9.50 -6.43
C ARG A 147 -3.14 -8.61 -5.68
N LEU A 148 -1.93 -9.11 -5.40
CA LEU A 148 -0.91 -8.36 -4.68
C LEU A 148 -0.52 -7.08 -5.42
N THR A 149 -0.29 -7.14 -6.73
CA THR A 149 0.05 -5.95 -7.52
C THR A 149 -1.11 -4.97 -7.59
N SER A 150 -2.35 -5.46 -7.71
CA SER A 150 -3.56 -4.61 -7.66
C SER A 150 -3.72 -3.91 -6.33
N LEU A 151 -3.50 -4.62 -5.20
CA LEU A 151 -3.46 -4.03 -3.87
C LEU A 151 -2.33 -3.00 -3.73
N GLY A 152 -1.20 -3.19 -4.41
CA GLY A 152 -0.11 -2.22 -4.46
C GLY A 152 -0.55 -0.85 -5.00
N VAL A 153 -1.42 -0.82 -6.02
CA VAL A 153 -2.00 0.41 -6.56
C VAL A 153 -2.90 1.10 -5.52
N ILE A 154 -3.81 0.34 -4.90
CA ILE A 154 -4.71 0.87 -3.86
C ILE A 154 -3.92 1.35 -2.63
N GLY A 155 -2.90 0.59 -2.22
CA GLY A 155 -1.98 0.91 -1.14
C GLY A 155 -1.22 2.21 -1.39
N ALA A 156 -0.85 2.50 -2.65
CA ALA A 156 -0.22 3.76 -3.02
C ALA A 156 -1.16 4.96 -2.87
N LEU A 157 -2.46 4.82 -3.21
CA LEU A 157 -3.45 5.89 -3.04
C LEU A 157 -3.58 6.30 -1.57
N VAL A 158 -3.74 5.31 -0.68
CA VAL A 158 -3.97 5.53 0.75
C VAL A 158 -2.69 5.78 1.54
N LYS A 159 -1.50 5.72 0.92
CA LYS A 159 -0.22 5.86 1.63
C LYS A 159 -0.10 7.23 2.32
N VAL A 160 -0.49 8.28 1.61
CA VAL A 160 -0.60 9.64 2.14
C VAL A 160 -2.01 9.80 2.68
N ASP A 161 -2.12 10.33 3.91
CA ASP A 161 -3.41 10.58 4.55
C ASP A 161 -4.15 11.67 3.78
N ASP A 162 -5.17 11.27 3.00
CA ASP A 162 -5.98 12.14 2.15
C ASP A 162 -7.44 11.73 2.27
N HIS A 163 -8.24 12.60 2.87
CA HIS A 163 -9.63 12.36 3.18
C HIS A 163 -10.48 12.07 1.92
N GLU A 164 -10.20 12.74 0.79
CA GLU A 164 -10.98 12.54 -0.43
C GLU A 164 -10.72 11.15 -1.04
N VAL A 165 -9.49 10.66 -0.94
CA VAL A 165 -9.14 9.29 -1.34
C VAL A 165 -9.94 8.29 -0.52
N ILE A 166 -10.00 8.49 0.80
CA ILE A 166 -10.77 7.61 1.69
C ILE A 166 -12.27 7.67 1.36
N ALA A 167 -12.83 8.87 1.18
CA ALA A 167 -14.24 9.05 0.80
C ALA A 167 -14.58 8.31 -0.50
N TYR A 168 -13.72 8.43 -1.53
CA TYR A 168 -13.87 7.68 -2.78
C TYR A 168 -13.86 6.17 -2.54
N LEU A 169 -12.88 5.65 -1.80
CA LEU A 169 -12.73 4.22 -1.55
C LEU A 169 -13.89 3.61 -0.73
N LEU A 170 -14.44 4.38 0.20
CA LEU A 170 -15.64 4.00 0.95
C LEU A 170 -16.87 3.93 0.03
N SER A 171 -17.01 4.87 -0.91
CA SER A 171 -18.11 4.90 -1.88
C SER A 171 -18.08 3.73 -2.87
N SER A 172 -16.89 3.19 -3.15
CA SER A 172 -16.69 2.09 -4.10
C SER A 172 -16.70 0.69 -3.48
N GLN A 173 -16.82 0.54 -2.15
CA GLN A 173 -16.79 -0.76 -1.44
C GLN A 173 -15.43 -1.48 -1.47
N ILE A 174 -14.32 -0.77 -1.21
CA ILE A 174 -13.00 -1.42 -1.12
C ILE A 174 -12.86 -2.38 0.08
N ILE A 175 -13.54 -2.08 1.21
CA ILE A 175 -13.33 -2.81 2.48
C ILE A 175 -13.63 -4.31 2.33
N PRO A 176 -14.79 -4.75 1.78
CA PRO A 176 -15.06 -6.17 1.56
C PRO A 176 -14.00 -6.89 0.71
N LEU A 177 -13.43 -6.22 -0.29
CA LEU A 177 -12.37 -6.79 -1.14
C LEU A 177 -11.07 -6.98 -0.36
N CYS A 178 -10.70 -6.00 0.48
CA CYS A 178 -9.55 -6.12 1.37
C CYS A 178 -9.76 -7.21 2.42
N LEU A 179 -10.93 -7.28 3.06
CA LEU A 179 -11.26 -8.31 4.06
C LEU A 179 -11.16 -9.72 3.48
N ARG A 180 -11.63 -9.93 2.24
CA ARG A 180 -11.43 -11.21 1.56
C ARG A 180 -9.96 -11.56 1.37
N THR A 181 -9.14 -10.59 0.97
CA THR A 181 -7.70 -10.82 0.80
C THR A 181 -6.98 -11.06 2.13
N MET A 182 -7.41 -10.39 3.21
CA MET A 182 -6.93 -10.61 4.58
C MET A 182 -7.24 -12.02 5.09
N ASP A 183 -8.40 -12.58 4.71
CA ASP A 183 -8.79 -13.94 5.07
C ASP A 183 -7.94 -15.00 4.32
N MET A 184 -7.92 -14.94 2.98
CA MET A 184 -7.39 -16.05 2.15
C MET A 184 -6.03 -15.83 1.46
N GLY A 185 -5.49 -14.61 1.46
CA GLY A 185 -4.29 -14.26 0.68
C GLY A 185 -2.97 -14.76 1.27
N SER A 186 -1.87 -14.62 0.51
CA SER A 186 -0.51 -14.80 1.04
C SER A 186 -0.20 -13.82 2.19
N GLU A 187 0.81 -14.11 3.02
CA GLU A 187 1.25 -13.21 4.11
C GLU A 187 1.46 -11.76 3.64
N ILE A 188 2.07 -11.59 2.45
CA ILE A 188 2.33 -10.28 1.85
C ILE A 188 1.01 -9.62 1.43
N SER A 189 0.12 -10.36 0.76
CA SER A 189 -1.20 -9.87 0.37
C SER A 189 -2.03 -9.46 1.58
N LYS A 190 -2.04 -10.27 2.66
CA LYS A 190 -2.69 -9.97 3.93
C LYS A 190 -2.12 -8.70 4.57
N THR A 191 -0.81 -8.54 4.56
CA THR A 191 -0.13 -7.34 5.09
C THR A 191 -0.56 -6.08 4.36
N VAL A 192 -0.56 -6.09 3.02
CA VAL A 192 -0.96 -4.91 2.23
C VAL A 192 -2.46 -4.61 2.37
N ALA A 193 -3.32 -5.64 2.36
CA ALA A 193 -4.75 -5.46 2.54
C ALA A 193 -5.09 -4.92 3.94
N THR A 194 -4.42 -5.43 4.99
CA THR A 194 -4.60 -4.92 6.37
C THR A 194 -4.10 -3.49 6.49
N PHE A 195 -2.98 -3.14 5.83
CA PHE A 195 -2.50 -1.76 5.75
C PHE A 195 -3.52 -0.81 5.11
N ILE A 196 -4.19 -1.22 4.03
CA ILE A 196 -5.23 -0.42 3.37
C ILE A 196 -6.42 -0.21 4.31
N VAL A 197 -6.93 -1.28 4.93
CA VAL A 197 -8.03 -1.19 5.90
C VAL A 197 -7.64 -0.32 7.09
N GLN A 198 -6.41 -0.45 7.59
CA GLN A 198 -5.88 0.41 8.63
C GLN A 198 -5.93 1.88 8.22
N LYS A 199 -5.40 2.25 7.05
CA LYS A 199 -5.37 3.66 6.60
C LYS A 199 -6.78 4.22 6.41
N ILE A 200 -7.73 3.42 5.91
CA ILE A 200 -9.14 3.81 5.86
C ILE A 200 -9.70 4.06 7.27
N MET A 201 -9.47 3.15 8.21
CA MET A 201 -9.98 3.29 9.58
C MET A 201 -9.32 4.42 10.37
N LEU A 202 -8.11 4.86 10.01
CA LEU A 202 -7.47 6.01 10.63
C LEU A 202 -8.21 7.32 10.34
N ASP A 203 -8.88 7.42 9.20
CA ASP A 203 -9.80 8.51 8.91
C ASP A 203 -11.11 8.34 9.70
N ASP A 204 -11.68 9.45 10.19
CA ASP A 204 -12.90 9.40 11.01
C ASP A 204 -14.11 8.87 10.22
N SER A 205 -14.22 9.16 8.92
CA SER A 205 -15.31 8.63 8.09
C SER A 205 -15.16 7.13 7.87
N GLY A 206 -13.93 6.63 7.75
CA GLY A 206 -13.66 5.20 7.66
C GLY A 206 -13.97 4.45 8.95
N LEU A 207 -13.55 4.99 10.11
CA LEU A 207 -13.91 4.41 11.41
C LEU A 207 -15.43 4.39 11.59
N MET A 208 -16.11 5.51 11.32
CA MET A 208 -17.57 5.59 11.42
C MET A 208 -18.24 4.59 10.49
N TYR A 209 -17.79 4.46 9.24
CA TYR A 209 -18.33 3.48 8.29
C TYR A 209 -18.27 2.04 8.82
N VAL A 210 -17.11 1.63 9.37
CA VAL A 210 -16.90 0.29 9.95
C VAL A 210 -17.79 0.07 11.17
N CYS A 211 -17.92 1.07 12.02
CA CYS A 211 -18.67 0.98 13.26
C CYS A 211 -20.16 1.38 13.12
N THR A 212 -20.65 1.67 11.91
CA THR A 212 -22.04 2.12 11.68
C THR A 212 -23.04 1.01 11.99
N THR A 213 -22.75 -0.23 11.58
CA THR A 213 -23.62 -1.39 11.84
C THR A 213 -22.84 -2.50 12.55
N PRO A 214 -23.51 -3.32 13.37
CA PRO A 214 -22.89 -4.49 13.97
C PRO A 214 -22.31 -5.46 12.92
N GLU A 215 -22.94 -5.63 11.75
CA GLU A 215 -22.42 -6.57 10.75
C GLU A 215 -21.08 -6.11 10.18
N ARG A 216 -20.91 -4.80 9.92
CA ARG A 216 -19.64 -4.26 9.41
C ARG A 216 -18.52 -4.38 10.44
N PHE A 217 -18.82 -4.04 11.70
CA PHE A 217 -17.87 -4.21 12.80
C PHE A 217 -17.45 -5.67 12.94
N LEU A 218 -18.41 -6.59 13.03
CA LEU A 218 -18.13 -8.02 13.17
C LEU A 218 -17.36 -8.59 11.98
N ALA A 219 -17.65 -8.15 10.75
CA ALA A 219 -16.90 -8.58 9.57
C ALA A 219 -15.41 -8.24 9.68
N VAL A 220 -15.08 -7.01 10.13
CA VAL A 220 -13.68 -6.61 10.35
C VAL A 220 -13.08 -7.37 11.53
N SER A 221 -13.75 -7.40 12.68
CA SER A 221 -13.24 -8.05 13.89
C SER A 221 -12.98 -9.54 13.71
N ASN A 222 -13.87 -10.27 13.04
CA ASN A 222 -13.72 -11.71 12.81
C ASN A 222 -12.50 -12.02 11.93
N VAL A 223 -12.29 -11.26 10.85
CA VAL A 223 -11.12 -11.45 9.98
C VAL A 223 -9.82 -11.10 10.72
N LEU A 224 -9.80 -10.03 11.53
CA LEU A 224 -8.66 -9.70 12.36
C LEU A 224 -8.34 -10.81 13.38
N ALA A 225 -9.37 -11.40 14.01
CA ALA A 225 -9.22 -12.52 14.94
C ALA A 225 -8.64 -13.77 14.26
N GLN A 226 -9.20 -14.17 13.12
CA GLN A 226 -8.70 -15.31 12.33
C GLN A 226 -7.24 -15.12 11.90
N MET A 227 -6.84 -13.90 11.53
CA MET A 227 -5.45 -13.62 11.21
C MET A 227 -4.53 -13.74 12.44
N LEU A 228 -4.99 -13.36 13.63
CA LEU A 228 -4.20 -13.56 14.86
C LEU A 228 -3.99 -15.03 15.18
N ASP A 229 -5.01 -15.87 14.99
CA ASP A 229 -4.86 -17.32 15.15
C ASP A 229 -3.79 -17.88 14.20
N GLY A 230 -3.80 -17.44 12.94
CA GLY A 230 -2.78 -17.81 11.96
C GLY A 230 -1.36 -17.33 12.31
N LEU A 231 -1.22 -16.20 13.03
CA LEU A 231 0.07 -15.67 13.47
C LEU A 231 0.74 -16.50 14.58
N VAL A 232 -0.03 -17.33 15.29
CA VAL A 232 0.52 -18.27 16.28
C VAL A 232 1.35 -19.35 15.58
N GLU A 233 0.86 -19.86 14.44
CA GLU A 233 1.56 -20.88 13.65
C GLU A 233 2.63 -20.27 12.73
N GLN A 234 2.35 -19.11 12.13
CA GLN A 234 3.24 -18.42 11.19
C GLN A 234 3.46 -16.96 11.62
N PRO A 235 4.42 -16.70 12.51
CA PRO A 235 4.66 -15.37 13.04
C PRO A 235 5.05 -14.35 11.96
N SER A 236 4.35 -13.21 11.94
CA SER A 236 4.67 -12.04 11.11
C SER A 236 4.56 -10.74 11.92
N PRO A 237 5.69 -10.14 12.34
CA PRO A 237 5.69 -8.89 13.09
C PRO A 237 5.03 -7.73 12.34
N ARG A 238 5.18 -7.69 11.01
CA ARG A 238 4.61 -6.63 10.16
C ARG A 238 3.08 -6.72 10.12
N LEU A 239 2.54 -7.92 9.93
CA LEU A 239 1.09 -8.12 9.94
C LEU A 239 0.50 -7.86 11.33
N LEU A 240 1.14 -8.37 12.40
CA LEU A 240 0.72 -8.14 13.78
C LEU A 240 0.63 -6.65 14.12
N LYS A 241 1.61 -5.86 13.68
CA LYS A 241 1.63 -4.40 13.86
C LYS A 241 0.39 -3.73 13.28
N HIS A 242 0.00 -4.09 12.05
CA HIS A 242 -1.19 -3.54 11.42
C HIS A 242 -2.47 -3.98 12.13
N ILE A 243 -2.56 -5.25 12.54
CA ILE A 243 -3.72 -5.78 13.28
C ILE A 243 -3.93 -5.04 14.61
N ILE A 244 -2.87 -4.90 15.41
CA ILE A 244 -2.92 -4.16 16.69
C ILE A 244 -3.34 -2.71 16.45
N ARG A 245 -2.84 -2.07 15.38
CA ARG A 245 -3.21 -0.69 15.06
C ARG A 245 -4.68 -0.54 14.66
N CYS A 246 -5.25 -1.53 13.97
CA CYS A 246 -6.67 -1.59 13.65
C CYS A 246 -7.52 -1.74 14.92
N TYR A 247 -7.19 -2.69 15.81
CA TYR A 247 -7.91 -2.85 17.08
C TYR A 247 -7.82 -1.60 17.96
N LEU A 248 -6.63 -0.99 18.08
CA LEU A 248 -6.48 0.28 18.80
C LEU A 248 -7.43 1.34 18.24
N ARG A 249 -7.50 1.49 16.91
CA ARG A 249 -8.39 2.47 16.27
C ARG A 249 -9.87 2.16 16.52
N LEU A 250 -10.28 0.90 16.59
CA LEU A 250 -11.66 0.53 16.95
C LEU A 250 -12.04 1.01 18.35
N THR A 251 -11.08 1.09 19.29
CA THR A 251 -11.36 1.57 20.66
C THR A 251 -11.75 3.04 20.74
N ASP A 252 -11.50 3.82 19.68
CA ASP A 252 -11.91 5.23 19.60
C ASP A 252 -13.44 5.37 19.39
N ASN A 253 -14.11 4.32 18.90
CA ASN A 253 -15.57 4.28 18.83
C ASN A 253 -16.15 3.62 20.10
N PRO A 254 -17.02 4.31 20.87
CA PRO A 254 -17.53 3.79 22.15
C PRO A 254 -18.25 2.44 22.02
N SER A 255 -19.08 2.26 20.99
CA SER A 255 -19.84 1.02 20.78
C SER A 255 -18.92 -0.15 20.42
N ALA A 256 -17.95 0.07 19.54
CA ALA A 256 -16.94 -0.93 19.18
C ALA A 256 -16.04 -1.26 20.39
N CYS A 257 -15.63 -0.26 21.17
CA CYS A 257 -14.85 -0.44 22.40
C CYS A 257 -15.58 -1.32 23.42
N ASP A 258 -16.89 -1.09 23.60
CA ASP A 258 -17.73 -1.92 24.46
C ASP A 258 -17.89 -3.35 23.90
N ALA A 259 -18.05 -3.52 22.59
CA ALA A 259 -18.15 -4.84 21.97
C ALA A 259 -16.85 -5.65 22.11
N LEU A 260 -15.69 -5.00 21.96
CA LEU A 260 -14.36 -5.61 22.10
C LEU A 260 -14.13 -6.21 23.49
N ARG A 261 -14.85 -5.78 24.53
CA ARG A 261 -14.80 -6.45 25.85
C ARG A 261 -15.13 -7.94 25.79
N THR A 262 -16.03 -8.29 24.87
CA THR A 262 -16.60 -9.64 24.77
C THR A 262 -15.97 -10.48 23.67
N CYS A 263 -15.40 -9.83 22.64
CA CYS A 263 -14.89 -10.51 21.46
C CYS A 263 -13.40 -10.30 21.18
N LEU A 264 -12.64 -9.61 22.07
CA LEU A 264 -11.20 -9.46 21.89
C LEU A 264 -10.50 -10.84 21.96
N PRO A 265 -9.68 -11.21 20.97
CA PRO A 265 -8.94 -12.47 20.98
C PRO A 265 -7.99 -12.59 22.18
N THR A 266 -8.03 -13.73 22.87
CA THR A 266 -7.24 -13.96 24.10
C THR A 266 -5.73 -13.92 23.86
N VAL A 267 -5.28 -14.27 22.65
CA VAL A 267 -3.87 -14.22 22.21
C VAL A 267 -3.23 -12.82 22.30
N LEU A 268 -4.05 -11.76 22.35
CA LEU A 268 -3.58 -10.39 22.59
C LEU A 268 -3.36 -10.07 24.08
N THR A 269 -3.76 -10.97 24.99
CA THR A 269 -3.73 -10.78 26.44
C THR A 269 -2.92 -11.84 27.19
N ASP A 270 -2.74 -13.03 26.62
CA ASP A 270 -2.12 -14.20 27.26
C ASP A 270 -0.59 -14.29 27.08
N ARG A 271 0.03 -13.21 26.59
CA ARG A 271 1.48 -13.08 26.32
C ARG A 271 2.00 -13.86 25.11
N THR A 272 1.14 -14.48 24.29
CA THR A 272 1.54 -15.24 23.08
C THR A 272 2.48 -14.45 22.17
N PHE A 273 2.25 -13.15 21.99
CA PHE A 273 3.05 -12.32 21.07
C PHE A 273 4.15 -11.50 21.74
N ASN A 274 4.49 -11.74 23.02
CA ASN A 274 5.50 -10.94 23.72
C ASN A 274 6.86 -10.92 23.00
N ASP A 275 7.31 -12.06 22.50
CA ASP A 275 8.60 -12.20 21.81
C ASP A 275 8.62 -11.42 20.49
N LEU A 276 7.49 -11.36 19.77
CA LEU A 276 7.36 -10.57 18.53
C LEU A 276 7.32 -9.05 18.82
N LEU A 277 6.83 -8.66 19.99
CA LEU A 277 6.66 -7.26 20.39
C LEU A 277 7.89 -6.69 21.11
N GLU A 278 8.81 -7.53 21.58
CA GLU A 278 9.99 -7.09 22.35
C GLU A 278 10.81 -6.03 21.59
N LYS A 279 10.95 -6.20 20.26
CA LYS A 279 11.75 -5.34 19.39
C LYS A 279 10.97 -4.15 18.80
N ASP A 280 9.65 -4.08 18.96
CA ASP A 280 8.82 -2.99 18.45
C ASP A 280 8.06 -2.27 19.57
N LEU A 281 8.73 -1.29 20.19
CA LEU A 281 8.19 -0.47 21.25
C LEU A 281 6.88 0.21 20.85
N SER A 282 6.74 0.66 19.60
CA SER A 282 5.55 1.37 19.14
C SER A 282 4.32 0.46 19.17
N THR A 283 4.45 -0.76 18.65
CA THR A 283 3.36 -1.74 18.62
C THR A 283 3.01 -2.21 20.03
N ARG A 284 4.00 -2.37 20.91
CA ARG A 284 3.76 -2.69 22.32
C ARG A 284 2.98 -1.59 23.05
N LEU A 285 3.33 -0.32 22.83
CA LEU A 285 2.58 0.82 23.40
C LEU A 285 1.14 0.87 22.87
N TRP A 286 0.93 0.60 21.58
CA TRP A 286 -0.42 0.51 21.01
C TRP A 286 -1.26 -0.59 21.64
N LEU A 287 -0.67 -1.77 21.87
CA LEU A 287 -1.35 -2.86 22.56
C LEU A 287 -1.75 -2.46 23.99
N HIS A 288 -0.83 -1.86 24.75
CA HIS A 288 -1.14 -1.38 26.10
C HIS A 288 -2.24 -0.32 26.11
N GLN A 289 -2.19 0.66 25.20
CA GLN A 289 -3.22 1.69 25.09
C GLN A 289 -4.58 1.09 24.74
N MET A 290 -4.63 0.14 23.81
CA MET A 290 -5.85 -0.56 23.41
C MET A 290 -6.48 -1.28 24.61
N LEU A 291 -5.68 -2.06 25.35
CA LEU A 291 -6.16 -2.77 26.55
C LEU A 291 -6.63 -1.79 27.63
N HIS A 292 -5.94 -0.66 27.80
CA HIS A 292 -6.34 0.39 28.73
C HIS A 292 -7.69 1.02 28.34
N ASN A 293 -7.90 1.35 27.06
CA ASN A 293 -9.16 1.92 26.57
C ASN A 293 -10.34 0.97 26.82
N ILE A 294 -10.16 -0.32 26.51
CA ILE A 294 -11.17 -1.36 26.76
C ILE A 294 -11.43 -1.50 28.26
N ALA A 295 -10.40 -1.45 29.11
CA ALA A 295 -10.60 -1.46 30.56
C ALA A 295 -11.38 -0.22 31.04
N MET A 296 -10.99 1.00 30.65
CA MET A 296 -11.58 2.23 31.17
C MET A 296 -13.05 2.44 30.81
N ALA A 297 -13.49 1.98 29.63
CA ALA A 297 -14.90 2.09 29.28
C ALA A 297 -15.84 1.28 30.23
N SER A 298 -15.33 0.37 31.10
CA SER A 298 -16.17 -0.30 32.13
C SER A 298 -16.56 0.65 33.24
N SER A 299 -15.70 1.64 33.51
CA SER A 299 -15.85 2.56 34.64
C SER A 299 -16.83 3.69 34.32
N GLY A 300 -17.08 3.97 33.04
CA GLY A 300 -18.00 5.01 32.57
C GLY A 300 -19.49 4.67 32.70
N ARG A 301 -19.87 3.40 32.95
CA ARG A 301 -21.28 2.98 33.16
C ARG A 301 -21.70 2.90 34.64
N ARG A 302 -20.91 3.40 35.58
CA ARG A 302 -21.33 3.65 36.98
C ARG A 302 -20.96 5.07 37.42
N GLY A 303 -21.56 6.07 36.76
CA GLY A 303 -21.67 7.41 37.33
C GLY A 303 -22.91 7.49 38.23
N PRO A 304 -22.81 7.94 39.51
CA PRO A 304 -23.94 8.11 40.40
C PRO A 304 -24.72 9.38 40.00
N HIS A 305 -25.51 9.30 38.94
CA HIS A 305 -26.38 10.42 38.54
C HIS A 305 -27.83 10.00 38.23
N ALA A 306 -28.17 8.73 38.48
CA ALA A 306 -29.53 8.20 38.36
C ALA A 306 -30.28 8.09 39.71
N ASP A 307 -29.61 8.28 40.86
CA ASP A 307 -30.25 8.17 42.19
C ASP A 307 -30.62 9.50 42.86
N LEU A 308 -30.25 10.65 42.28
CA LEU A 308 -30.62 11.96 42.84
C LEU A 308 -32.08 12.35 42.55
N ASN A 309 -32.69 11.83 41.48
CA ASN A 309 -34.11 12.07 41.17
C ASN A 309 -35.06 11.12 41.91
N ARG A 310 -34.55 10.18 42.72
CA ARG A 310 -35.37 9.28 43.56
C ARG A 310 -35.40 9.68 45.03
N ILE A 311 -34.57 10.64 45.44
CA ILE A 311 -34.45 11.11 46.84
C ILE A 311 -35.14 12.47 47.07
N MET A 312 -35.43 13.25 46.02
CA MET A 312 -36.22 14.48 46.14
C MET A 312 -37.60 14.30 45.54
N GLY A 313 -38.47 13.62 46.28
CA GLY A 313 -39.90 13.76 46.08
C GLY A 313 -40.33 15.19 46.44
N ARG A 314 -40.45 16.05 45.43
CA ARG A 314 -41.34 17.21 45.36
C ARG A 314 -41.66 17.53 43.91
#